data_AF-D3YZ96-F1
#
_entry.id   AF-D3YZ96-F1
#
_cell.length_a   1.000
_cell.length_b   1.000
_cell.length_c   1.000
_cell.angle_alpha   90.00
_cell.angle_beta   90.00
_cell.angle_gamma   90.00
#
_symmetry.space_group_name_H-M   'P 1'
#
loop_
_entity.id
_entity.type
_entity.pdbx_description
1 polymer ?
#
loop_
_entity_poly.entity_id
_entity_poly.type
_entity_poly.pdbx_seq_one_letter_code
_entity_poly.pdbx_strand_id
1 'polypeptide(L)'
;MAPADFPASLPLCVCLLLASGLAQAGRLLVVPMDGSHWFTMQTVVEKLLHKGHEVVVVVPEEFEAYVNASGEHGIVVFSLGSMVSEIPEKKAMEIAEALGRIPQTVLWRYTGTRPSNLAKNTILVKWLPQNDLLGHPKTRAFITHSGSHGIYEGICNGVPMVMMPLFGDQMDNAKRMETRGAGVTLNVLEMTADDLENALKTVINNK
;
A
#
# COMPACT_ATOMS: atom_id res chain seq x y z
N MET A 1 -4.98 29.62 -73.49
CA MET A 1 -5.15 30.08 -72.10
C MET A 1 -6.42 29.44 -71.56
N ALA A 2 -6.30 28.38 -70.78
CA ALA A 2 -7.42 27.78 -70.03
C ALA A 2 -7.23 28.14 -68.54
N PRO A 3 -8.30 28.47 -67.80
CA PRO A 3 -8.21 28.80 -66.38
C PRO A 3 -7.99 27.52 -65.56
N ALA A 4 -7.21 27.64 -64.49
CA ALA A 4 -6.98 26.56 -63.53
C ALA A 4 -8.08 26.60 -62.45
N ASP A 5 -8.84 25.50 -62.34
CA ASP A 5 -9.78 25.26 -61.25
C ASP A 5 -9.02 24.89 -59.96
N PHE A 6 -9.31 25.58 -58.86
CA PHE A 6 -8.87 25.20 -57.52
C PHE A 6 -9.84 24.19 -56.90
N PRO A 7 -9.38 23.05 -56.33
CA PRO A 7 -10.29 22.08 -55.73
C PRO A 7 -10.75 22.54 -54.34
N ALA A 8 -12.04 22.37 -54.07
CA ALA A 8 -12.74 22.72 -52.83
C ALA A 8 -12.41 21.80 -51.63
N SER A 9 -11.15 21.38 -51.45
CA SER A 9 -10.74 20.41 -50.41
C SER A 9 -10.14 21.03 -49.15
N LEU A 10 -9.83 22.33 -49.17
CA LEU A 10 -9.26 23.06 -48.03
C LEU A 10 -10.19 23.18 -46.79
N PRO A 11 -11.53 23.34 -46.90
CA PRO A 11 -12.36 23.53 -45.71
C PRO A 11 -12.46 22.26 -44.84
N LEU A 12 -12.43 21.08 -45.46
CA LEU A 12 -12.59 19.80 -44.76
C LEU A 12 -11.36 19.45 -43.90
N CYS A 13 -10.15 19.79 -44.38
CA CYS A 13 -8.91 19.59 -43.63
C CYS A 13 -8.79 20.53 -42.42
N VAL A 14 -9.31 21.77 -42.51
CA VAL A 14 -9.32 22.71 -41.37
C VAL A 14 -10.30 22.24 -40.29
N CYS A 15 -11.46 21.69 -40.65
CA CYS A 15 -12.40 21.11 -39.68
C CYS A 15 -11.83 19.87 -38.96
N LEU A 16 -11.06 19.02 -39.65
CA LEU A 16 -10.40 17.85 -39.04
C LEU A 16 -9.21 18.24 -38.13
N LEU A 17 -8.51 19.33 -38.44
CA LEU A 17 -7.46 19.90 -37.58
C LEU A 17 -8.01 20.69 -36.38
N LEU A 18 -9.25 21.17 -36.45
CA LEU A 18 -9.98 21.71 -35.30
C LEU A 18 -10.61 20.58 -34.46
N ALA A 19 -10.94 19.44 -35.06
CA ALA A 19 -11.43 18.25 -34.37
C ALA A 19 -10.31 17.42 -33.70
N SER A 20 -9.04 17.56 -34.12
CA SER A 20 -7.91 16.92 -33.45
C SER A 20 -7.59 17.52 -32.07
N GLY A 21 -8.19 18.66 -31.70
CA GLY A 21 -8.23 19.17 -30.34
C GLY A 21 -9.23 18.47 -29.41
N LEU A 22 -10.00 17.50 -29.92
CA LEU A 22 -11.05 16.77 -29.19
C LEU A 22 -10.82 15.25 -29.17
N ALA A 23 -9.57 14.79 -29.23
CA ALA A 23 -9.26 13.46 -28.72
C ALA A 23 -9.33 13.53 -27.19
N GLN A 24 -10.51 13.24 -26.62
CA GLN A 24 -10.69 13.08 -25.18
C GLN A 24 -10.05 11.75 -24.75
N ALA A 25 -8.72 11.68 -24.81
CA ALA A 25 -7.93 10.76 -23.98
C ALA A 25 -7.98 11.26 -22.52
N GLY A 26 -9.19 11.50 -22.02
CA GLY A 26 -9.44 12.35 -20.87
C GLY A 26 -9.75 11.57 -19.60
N ARG A 27 -10.01 10.25 -19.67
CA ARG A 27 -10.39 9.45 -18.50
C ARG A 27 -9.46 8.26 -18.36
N LEU A 28 -8.68 8.25 -17.27
CA LEU A 28 -7.84 7.12 -16.91
C LEU A 28 -8.35 6.50 -15.62
N LEU A 29 -8.55 5.18 -15.66
CA LEU A 29 -8.79 4.37 -14.49
C LEU A 29 -7.43 3.84 -14.00
N VAL A 30 -7.08 4.16 -12.76
CA VAL A 30 -5.86 3.64 -12.12
C VAL A 30 -6.28 2.63 -11.06
N VAL A 31 -5.86 1.38 -11.26
CA VAL A 31 -6.07 0.28 -10.32
C VAL A 31 -4.74 -0.05 -9.67
N PRO A 32 -4.55 0.26 -8.38
CA PRO A 32 -3.35 -0.14 -7.67
C PRO A 32 -3.24 -1.67 -7.65
N MET A 33 -2.06 -2.21 -7.92
CA MET A 33 -1.79 -3.66 -7.87
C MET A 33 -0.63 -3.98 -6.93
N ASP A 34 -0.51 -5.26 -6.55
CA ASP A 34 0.55 -5.74 -5.66
C ASP A 34 1.93 -5.50 -6.27
N GLY A 35 2.91 -5.17 -5.42
CA GLY A 35 4.31 -5.01 -5.84
C GLY A 35 4.60 -3.80 -6.76
N SER A 36 3.80 -2.74 -6.72
CA SER A 36 4.00 -1.56 -7.57
C SER A 36 4.12 -0.27 -6.77
N HIS A 37 5.01 0.60 -7.26
CA HIS A 37 5.41 1.89 -6.75
C HIS A 37 4.27 2.92 -6.65
N TRP A 38 3.25 2.74 -5.79
CA TRP A 38 2.16 3.72 -5.67
C TRP A 38 2.70 5.15 -5.53
N PHE A 39 3.77 5.35 -4.75
CA PHE A 39 4.46 6.63 -4.66
C PHE A 39 5.00 7.16 -6.01
N THR A 40 5.60 6.30 -6.84
CA THR A 40 6.04 6.68 -8.20
C THR A 40 4.85 6.91 -9.14
N MET A 41 3.78 6.12 -9.00
CA MET A 41 2.55 6.30 -9.77
C MET A 41 1.81 7.56 -9.37
N GLN A 42 1.88 8.00 -8.12
CA GLN A 42 1.28 9.23 -7.64
C GLN A 42 1.83 10.42 -8.42
N THR A 43 3.15 10.51 -8.62
CA THR A 43 3.74 11.58 -9.45
C THR A 43 3.24 11.54 -10.89
N VAL A 44 3.01 10.34 -11.45
CA VAL A 44 2.46 10.18 -12.80
C VAL A 44 0.99 10.63 -12.83
N VAL A 45 0.18 10.21 -11.86
CA VAL A 45 -1.23 10.58 -11.71
C VAL A 45 -1.39 12.09 -11.54
N GLU A 46 -0.60 12.73 -10.68
CA GLU A 46 -0.60 14.17 -10.47
C GLU A 46 -0.24 14.93 -11.74
N LYS A 47 0.79 14.48 -12.48
CA LYS A 47 1.13 15.08 -13.78
C LYS A 47 0.03 14.92 -14.81
N LEU A 48 -0.70 13.81 -14.79
CA LEU A 48 -1.84 13.58 -15.68
C LEU A 48 -3.03 14.48 -15.31
N LEU A 49 -3.35 14.61 -14.02
CA LEU A 49 -4.35 15.56 -13.54
C LEU A 49 -4.00 17.00 -13.97
N HIS A 50 -2.74 17.43 -13.80
CA HIS A 50 -2.27 18.74 -14.26
C HIS A 50 -2.35 18.94 -15.78
N LYS A 51 -2.30 17.87 -16.57
CA LYS A 51 -2.48 17.90 -18.03
C LYS A 51 -3.94 17.89 -18.47
N GLY A 52 -4.90 17.93 -17.52
CA GLY A 52 -6.33 17.94 -17.80
C GLY A 52 -6.95 16.55 -17.96
N HIS A 53 -6.24 15.48 -17.59
CA HIS A 53 -6.82 14.14 -17.52
C HIS A 53 -7.66 13.99 -16.24
N GLU A 54 -8.87 13.48 -16.36
CA GLU A 54 -9.68 12.95 -15.25
C GLU A 54 -9.12 11.58 -14.87
N VAL A 55 -8.56 11.47 -13.65
CA VAL A 55 -8.00 10.22 -13.14
C VAL A 55 -8.83 9.76 -11.95
N VAL A 56 -9.36 8.53 -12.03
CA VAL A 56 -10.09 7.89 -10.94
C VAL A 56 -9.23 6.75 -10.39
N VAL A 57 -8.92 6.83 -9.09
CA VAL A 57 -8.18 5.79 -8.35
C VAL A 57 -9.21 4.96 -7.60
N VAL A 58 -9.16 3.64 -7.79
CA VAL A 58 -10.10 2.72 -7.13
C VAL A 58 -9.47 2.14 -5.88
N VAL A 59 -10.11 2.36 -4.74
CA VAL A 59 -9.84 1.65 -3.48
C VAL A 59 -11.03 0.74 -3.19
N PRO A 60 -10.84 -0.55 -2.92
CA PRO A 60 -11.97 -1.45 -2.65
C PRO A 60 -12.74 -1.04 -1.39
N GLU A 61 -14.07 -0.89 -1.51
CA GLU A 61 -14.97 -0.46 -0.41
C GLU A 61 -14.88 -1.36 0.84
N GLU A 62 -14.51 -2.62 0.68
CA GLU A 62 -14.34 -3.59 1.77
C GLU A 62 -13.31 -3.12 2.82
N PHE A 63 -12.25 -2.42 2.42
CA PHE A 63 -11.24 -1.92 3.35
C PHE A 63 -11.78 -0.80 4.23
N GLU A 64 -12.64 0.06 3.69
CA GLU A 64 -13.31 1.09 4.46
C GLU A 64 -14.25 0.47 5.51
N ALA A 65 -14.97 -0.61 5.16
CA ALA A 65 -15.77 -1.36 6.11
C ALA A 65 -14.93 -1.95 7.26
N TYR A 66 -13.76 -2.53 6.97
CA TYR A 66 -12.86 -3.06 8.00
C TYR A 66 -12.33 -1.96 8.92
N VAL A 67 -11.93 -0.83 8.35
CA VAL A 67 -11.44 0.34 9.11
C VAL A 67 -12.53 0.93 9.99
N ASN A 68 -13.77 1.02 9.50
CA ASN A 68 -14.90 1.49 10.29
C ASN A 68 -15.22 0.53 11.45
N ALA A 69 -15.22 -0.78 11.19
CA ALA A 69 -15.46 -1.82 12.19
C ALA A 69 -14.38 -1.89 13.29
N SER A 70 -13.17 -1.38 13.03
CA SER A 70 -12.05 -1.39 14.00
C SER A 70 -12.26 -0.51 15.24
N GLY A 71 -13.34 0.29 15.27
CA GLY A 71 -13.70 1.11 16.43
C GLY A 71 -12.62 2.12 16.80
N GLU A 72 -12.44 2.33 18.11
CA GLU A 72 -11.47 3.27 18.70
C GLU A 72 -10.03 2.72 18.68
N HIS A 73 -9.87 1.39 18.72
CA HIS A 73 -8.56 0.76 18.73
C HIS A 73 -7.83 0.98 17.40
N GLY A 74 -8.56 1.04 16.29
CA GLY A 74 -7.99 1.29 14.97
C GLY A 74 -7.36 0.04 14.36
N ILE A 75 -6.54 0.25 13.32
CA ILE A 75 -5.98 -0.84 12.53
C ILE A 75 -4.46 -0.97 12.64
N VAL A 76 -3.98 -2.19 12.43
CA VAL A 76 -2.57 -2.50 12.15
C VAL A 76 -2.49 -3.06 10.73
N VAL A 77 -1.63 -2.46 9.92
CA VAL A 77 -1.34 -2.95 8.57
C VAL A 77 -0.16 -3.91 8.66
N PHE A 78 -0.25 -5.08 8.01
CA PHE A 78 0.85 -6.05 8.02
C PHE A 78 1.13 -6.59 6.61
N SER A 79 2.35 -6.31 6.11
CA SER A 79 2.82 -6.75 4.81
C SER A 79 4.31 -7.09 4.83
N LEU A 80 4.66 -8.31 4.37
CA LEU A 80 6.05 -8.70 4.12
C LEU A 80 6.49 -8.49 2.65
N GLY A 81 5.74 -7.70 1.88
CA GLY A 81 6.05 -7.38 0.48
C GLY A 81 5.73 -8.52 -0.50
N SER A 82 5.82 -8.22 -1.80
CA SER A 82 5.33 -9.10 -2.87
C SER A 82 6.13 -10.39 -3.07
N MET A 83 7.41 -10.38 -2.71
CA MET A 83 8.35 -11.49 -2.91
C MET A 83 8.22 -12.60 -1.86
N VAL A 84 7.47 -12.35 -0.78
CA VAL A 84 7.19 -13.33 0.26
C VAL A 84 5.81 -13.89 0.02
N SER A 85 5.75 -15.06 -0.59
CA SER A 85 4.50 -15.76 -0.90
C SER A 85 4.02 -16.66 0.24
N GLU A 86 4.96 -17.21 1.01
CA GLU A 86 4.68 -18.18 2.06
C GLU A 86 5.56 -17.95 3.28
N ILE A 87 4.98 -18.20 4.46
CA ILE A 87 5.66 -18.20 5.76
C ILE A 87 5.52 -19.64 6.28
N PRO A 88 6.58 -20.25 6.84
CA PRO A 88 6.46 -21.58 7.44
C PRO A 88 5.29 -21.65 8.44
N GLU A 89 4.49 -22.70 8.37
CA GLU A 89 3.22 -22.81 9.13
C GLU A 89 3.39 -22.51 10.62
N LYS A 90 4.42 -23.10 11.26
CA LYS A 90 4.73 -22.84 12.67
C LYS A 90 4.92 -21.35 12.95
N LYS A 91 5.67 -20.64 12.09
CA LYS A 91 5.92 -19.21 12.26
C LYS A 91 4.68 -18.38 11.96
N ALA A 92 3.87 -18.77 10.97
CA ALA A 92 2.59 -18.12 10.68
C ALA A 92 1.61 -18.26 11.87
N MET A 93 1.61 -19.40 12.56
CA MET A 93 0.83 -19.61 13.78
C MET A 93 1.32 -18.77 14.96
N GLU A 94 2.65 -18.68 15.18
CA GLU A 94 3.23 -17.80 16.21
C GLU A 94 2.88 -16.33 15.97
N ILE A 95 2.95 -15.87 14.71
CA ILE A 95 2.51 -14.54 14.31
C ILE A 95 1.00 -14.36 14.56
N ALA A 96 0.17 -15.30 14.11
CA ALA A 96 -1.27 -15.25 14.29
C ALA A 96 -1.69 -15.17 15.77
N GLU A 97 -0.95 -15.87 16.64
CA GLU A 97 -1.16 -15.82 18.08
C GLU A 97 -0.92 -14.42 18.63
N ALA A 98 0.22 -13.79 18.32
CA ALA A 98 0.54 -12.44 18.78
C ALA A 98 -0.50 -11.40 18.31
N LEU A 99 -0.90 -11.49 17.03
CA LEU A 99 -1.90 -10.59 16.45
C LEU A 99 -3.27 -10.77 17.13
N GLY A 100 -3.60 -11.98 17.58
CA GLY A 100 -4.83 -12.25 18.33
C GLY A 100 -4.89 -11.64 19.74
N ARG A 101 -3.74 -11.22 20.29
CA ARG A 101 -3.64 -10.66 21.65
C ARG A 101 -3.74 -9.13 21.70
N ILE A 102 -3.73 -8.46 20.54
CA ILE A 102 -3.90 -7.01 20.44
C ILE A 102 -5.35 -6.64 20.12
N PRO A 103 -5.87 -5.50 20.63
CA PRO A 103 -7.26 -5.12 20.41
C PRO A 103 -7.53 -4.52 19.03
N GLN A 104 -6.50 -4.16 18.28
CA GLN A 104 -6.63 -3.59 16.93
C GLN A 104 -7.14 -4.64 15.94
N THR A 105 -7.84 -4.18 14.91
CA THR A 105 -8.08 -4.98 13.71
C THR A 105 -6.81 -5.05 12.89
N VAL A 106 -6.35 -6.26 12.57
CA VAL A 106 -5.13 -6.47 11.77
C VAL A 106 -5.51 -6.81 10.34
N LEU A 107 -5.02 -6.02 9.38
CA LEU A 107 -5.11 -6.30 7.96
C LEU A 107 -3.79 -6.92 7.51
N TRP A 108 -3.78 -8.24 7.35
CA TRP A 108 -2.58 -9.01 7.05
C TRP A 108 -2.58 -9.47 5.60
N ARG A 109 -1.68 -8.91 4.78
CA ARG A 109 -1.38 -9.43 3.46
C ARG A 109 -0.68 -10.78 3.61
N TYR A 110 -1.37 -11.85 3.22
CA TYR A 110 -0.86 -13.20 3.31
C TYR A 110 -1.49 -14.11 2.25
N THR A 111 -0.63 -14.78 1.49
CA THR A 111 -1.02 -15.64 0.36
C THR A 111 -0.88 -17.15 0.64
N GLY A 112 -0.31 -17.52 1.80
CA GLY A 112 -0.15 -18.91 2.22
C GLY A 112 -1.39 -19.50 2.89
N THR A 113 -1.23 -20.70 3.44
CA THR A 113 -2.31 -21.43 4.15
C THR A 113 -2.72 -20.70 5.42
N ARG A 114 -4.02 -20.43 5.57
CA ARG A 114 -4.61 -19.77 6.76
C ARG A 114 -4.15 -20.46 8.05
N PRO A 115 -3.53 -19.75 9.02
CA PRO A 115 -3.19 -20.31 10.31
C PRO A 115 -4.43 -20.82 11.04
N SER A 116 -4.35 -22.02 11.62
CA SER A 116 -5.48 -22.67 12.31
C SER A 116 -5.92 -21.94 13.58
N ASN A 117 -5.00 -21.20 14.20
CA ASN A 117 -5.22 -20.40 15.41
C ASN A 117 -5.53 -18.90 15.12
N LEU A 118 -5.85 -18.53 13.87
CA LEU A 118 -6.09 -17.13 13.52
C LEU A 118 -7.31 -16.55 14.26
N ALA A 119 -7.07 -15.51 15.05
CA ALA A 119 -8.09 -14.81 15.82
C ALA A 119 -9.03 -13.95 14.93
N LYS A 120 -10.21 -13.61 15.47
CA LYS A 120 -11.27 -12.88 14.75
C LYS A 120 -10.91 -11.43 14.40
N ASN A 121 -9.97 -10.81 15.13
CA ASN A 121 -9.53 -9.45 14.86
C ASN A 121 -8.55 -9.37 13.66
N THR A 122 -8.07 -10.50 13.16
CA THR A 122 -7.11 -10.54 12.05
C THR A 122 -7.79 -10.99 10.76
N ILE A 123 -7.69 -10.17 9.73
CA ILE A 123 -8.26 -10.38 8.41
C ILE A 123 -7.12 -10.66 7.44
N LEU A 124 -7.14 -11.84 6.83
CA LEU A 124 -6.20 -12.20 5.77
C LEU A 124 -6.71 -11.67 4.45
N VAL A 125 -5.84 -10.95 3.74
CA VAL A 125 -6.11 -10.46 2.39
C VAL A 125 -4.96 -10.86 1.47
N LYS A 126 -5.26 -11.07 0.20
CA LYS A 126 -4.21 -11.37 -0.80
C LYS A 126 -3.48 -10.11 -1.25
N TRP A 127 -4.09 -8.95 -1.03
CA TRP A 127 -3.60 -7.66 -1.46
C TRP A 127 -4.07 -6.56 -0.50
N LEU A 128 -3.30 -5.46 -0.36
CA LEU A 128 -3.64 -4.31 0.46
C LEU A 128 -3.52 -3.01 -0.36
N PRO A 129 -4.48 -2.07 -0.27
CA PRO A 129 -4.26 -0.67 -0.64
C PRO A 129 -3.36 -0.01 0.43
N GLN A 130 -2.09 -0.44 0.48
CA GLN A 130 -1.20 -0.21 1.61
C GLN A 130 -1.03 1.27 1.93
N ASN A 131 -0.71 2.11 0.94
CA ASN A 131 -0.51 3.54 1.18
C ASN A 131 -1.78 4.23 1.69
N ASP A 132 -2.96 3.90 1.13
CA ASP A 132 -4.24 4.48 1.57
C ASP A 132 -4.57 4.06 3.01
N LEU A 133 -4.32 2.80 3.37
CA LEU A 133 -4.45 2.31 4.73
C LEU A 133 -3.45 3.01 5.66
N LEU A 134 -2.19 3.16 5.26
CA LEU A 134 -1.18 3.84 6.08
C LEU A 134 -1.52 5.32 6.30
N GLY A 135 -2.12 5.99 5.31
CA GLY A 135 -2.59 7.38 5.44
C GLY A 135 -3.89 7.55 6.24
N HIS A 136 -4.55 6.46 6.62
CA HIS A 136 -5.82 6.54 7.34
C HIS A 136 -5.61 6.91 8.83
N PRO A 137 -6.40 7.84 9.42
CA PRO A 137 -6.22 8.31 10.81
C PRO A 137 -6.39 7.24 11.89
N LYS A 138 -7.02 6.12 11.55
CA LYS A 138 -7.16 4.95 12.45
C LYS A 138 -5.97 4.00 12.41
N THR A 139 -4.97 4.22 11.56
CA THR A 139 -3.80 3.37 11.50
C THR A 139 -2.89 3.63 12.68
N ARG A 140 -2.54 2.56 13.39
CA ARG A 140 -1.76 2.64 14.64
C ARG A 140 -0.34 2.15 14.49
N ALA A 141 -0.12 1.15 13.65
CA ALA A 141 1.19 0.59 13.41
C ALA A 141 1.26 -0.09 12.04
N PHE A 142 2.49 -0.21 11.54
CA PHE A 142 2.79 -0.96 10.32
C PHE A 142 3.81 -2.06 10.62
N ILE A 143 3.42 -3.31 10.41
CA ILE A 143 4.35 -4.45 10.43
C ILE A 143 4.90 -4.65 9.02
N THR A 144 6.20 -4.54 8.84
CA THR A 144 6.85 -4.49 7.52
C THR A 144 8.12 -5.32 7.44
N HIS A 145 8.36 -5.95 6.29
CA HIS A 145 9.67 -6.53 5.95
C HIS A 145 10.79 -5.49 5.73
N SER A 146 10.53 -4.19 5.90
CA SER A 146 11.53 -3.12 5.73
C SER A 146 12.05 -2.94 4.31
N GLY A 147 11.26 -3.33 3.31
CA GLY A 147 11.53 -2.94 1.92
C GLY A 147 11.46 -1.42 1.76
N SER A 148 12.32 -0.87 0.91
CA SER A 148 12.50 0.57 0.70
C SER A 148 11.17 1.33 0.54
N HIS A 149 10.26 0.88 -0.34
CA HIS A 149 8.97 1.56 -0.58
C HIS A 149 8.05 1.55 0.64
N GLY A 150 7.89 0.42 1.31
CA GLY A 150 7.03 0.33 2.49
C GLY A 150 7.50 1.23 3.62
N ILE A 151 8.83 1.36 3.81
CA ILE A 151 9.39 2.30 4.78
C ILE A 151 9.05 3.74 4.40
N TYR A 152 9.21 4.15 3.14
CA TYR A 152 8.83 5.51 2.73
C TYR A 152 7.34 5.80 2.96
N GLU A 153 6.45 4.87 2.61
CA GLU A 153 5.01 5.01 2.86
C GLU A 153 4.69 5.13 4.35
N GLY A 154 5.35 4.33 5.20
CA GLY A 154 5.20 4.43 6.65
C GLY A 154 5.65 5.78 7.21
N ILE A 155 6.83 6.26 6.80
CA ILE A 155 7.37 7.56 7.24
C ILE A 155 6.50 8.71 6.78
N CYS A 156 6.13 8.74 5.50
CA CYS A 156 5.35 9.83 4.91
C CYS A 156 3.98 10.00 5.60
N ASN A 157 3.40 8.91 6.10
CA ASN A 157 2.15 8.92 6.84
C ASN A 157 2.34 8.98 8.38
N GLY A 158 3.58 9.06 8.87
CA GLY A 158 3.88 9.14 10.30
C GLY A 158 3.47 7.90 11.09
N VAL A 159 3.42 6.73 10.45
CA VAL A 159 3.01 5.47 11.09
C VAL A 159 4.23 4.78 11.70
N PRO A 160 4.21 4.48 13.02
CA PRO A 160 5.32 3.79 13.66
C PRO A 160 5.36 2.30 13.25
N MET A 161 6.56 1.73 13.19
CA MET A 161 6.78 0.43 12.52
C MET A 161 7.31 -0.68 13.44
N VAL A 162 6.82 -1.90 13.23
CA VAL A 162 7.51 -3.14 13.64
C VAL A 162 8.16 -3.74 12.40
N MET A 163 9.49 -3.82 12.40
CA MET A 163 10.30 -4.15 11.24
C MET A 163 10.81 -5.59 11.34
N MET A 164 10.53 -6.41 10.33
CA MET A 164 10.92 -7.82 10.22
C MET A 164 11.74 -8.05 8.95
N PRO A 165 12.96 -7.50 8.87
CA PRO A 165 13.80 -7.62 7.68
C PRO A 165 14.12 -9.10 7.35
N LEU A 166 14.09 -9.45 6.06
CA LEU A 166 14.23 -10.81 5.57
C LEU A 166 15.50 -11.03 4.72
N PHE A 167 15.74 -10.17 3.72
CA PHE A 167 16.90 -10.27 2.83
C PHE A 167 17.23 -8.94 2.12
N GLY A 168 18.42 -8.84 1.52
CA GLY A 168 18.82 -7.68 0.73
C GLY A 168 19.03 -6.41 1.55
N ASP A 169 18.52 -5.28 1.06
CA ASP A 169 18.63 -3.94 1.67
C ASP A 169 17.81 -3.77 2.96
N GLN A 170 16.93 -4.72 3.25
CA GLN A 170 15.94 -4.59 4.33
C GLN A 170 16.59 -4.43 5.72
N MET A 171 17.75 -5.06 5.99
CA MET A 171 18.41 -4.98 7.29
C MET A 171 18.96 -3.57 7.53
N ASP A 172 19.59 -2.99 6.51
CA ASP A 172 20.14 -1.64 6.56
C ASP A 172 19.01 -0.61 6.69
N ASN A 173 17.92 -0.81 5.96
CA ASN A 173 16.75 0.05 6.07
C ASN A 173 16.17 -0.01 7.50
N ALA A 174 15.93 -1.22 8.03
CA ALA A 174 15.43 -1.40 9.39
C ALA A 174 16.33 -0.71 10.44
N LYS A 175 17.66 -0.88 10.31
CA LYS A 175 18.61 -0.25 11.24
C LYS A 175 18.57 1.28 11.18
N ARG A 176 18.45 1.86 9.98
CA ARG A 176 18.31 3.32 9.80
C ARG A 176 17.02 3.86 10.40
N MET A 177 15.94 3.09 10.34
CA MET A 177 14.64 3.46 10.92
C MET A 177 14.65 3.37 12.44
N GLU A 178 15.18 2.28 12.98
CA GLU A 178 15.32 2.06 14.43
C GLU A 178 16.19 3.13 15.08
N THR A 179 17.35 3.46 14.49
CA THR A 179 18.24 4.52 15.00
C THR A 179 17.62 5.92 14.99
N ARG A 180 16.54 6.11 14.22
CA ARG A 180 15.76 7.36 14.19
C ARG A 180 14.52 7.31 15.07
N GLY A 181 14.31 6.23 15.83
CA GLY A 181 13.16 6.06 16.71
C GLY A 181 11.83 5.83 15.98
N ALA A 182 11.86 5.49 14.68
CA ALA A 182 10.67 5.31 13.87
C ALA A 182 10.04 3.90 13.98
N GLY A 183 10.62 3.02 14.79
CA GLY A 183 10.14 1.67 14.97
C GLY A 183 11.11 0.77 15.74
N VAL A 184 10.72 -0.49 15.87
CA VAL A 184 11.51 -1.56 16.51
C VAL A 184 11.76 -2.68 15.51
N THR A 185 12.94 -3.31 15.58
CA THR A 185 13.31 -4.41 14.69
C THR A 185 13.18 -5.76 15.41
N LEU A 186 12.56 -6.74 14.76
CA LEU A 186 12.50 -8.13 15.22
C LEU A 186 13.14 -9.06 14.18
N ASN A 187 13.87 -10.06 14.64
CA ASN A 187 14.29 -11.17 13.78
C ASN A 187 13.10 -12.13 13.61
N VAL A 188 12.50 -12.18 12.42
CA VAL A 188 11.31 -13.01 12.16
C VAL A 188 11.55 -14.50 12.44
N LEU A 189 12.78 -14.99 12.29
CA LEU A 189 13.10 -16.40 12.47
C LEU A 189 13.13 -16.78 13.95
N GLU A 190 13.61 -15.87 14.79
CA GLU A 190 13.88 -16.10 16.21
C GLU A 190 12.76 -15.58 17.13
N MET A 191 12.03 -14.54 16.70
CA MET A 191 11.01 -13.89 17.52
C MET A 191 9.88 -14.85 17.89
N THR A 192 9.35 -14.64 19.09
CA THR A 192 8.19 -15.33 19.65
C THR A 192 6.93 -14.49 19.51
N ALA A 193 5.77 -15.08 19.82
CA ALA A 193 4.51 -14.34 19.88
C ALA A 193 4.56 -13.18 20.89
N ASP A 194 5.23 -13.39 22.03
CA ASP A 194 5.40 -12.38 23.08
C ASP A 194 6.25 -11.21 22.59
N ASP A 195 7.32 -11.47 21.84
CA ASP A 195 8.17 -10.42 21.27
C ASP A 195 7.40 -9.52 20.32
N LEU A 196 6.58 -10.12 19.43
CA LEU A 196 5.76 -9.37 18.49
C LEU A 196 4.65 -8.56 19.20
N GLU A 197 3.99 -9.15 20.18
CA GLU A 197 2.98 -8.46 20.99
C GLU A 197 3.58 -7.25 21.71
N ASN A 198 4.75 -7.44 22.35
CA ASN A 198 5.45 -6.37 23.08
C ASN A 198 5.94 -5.27 22.14
N ALA A 199 6.47 -5.64 20.96
CA ALA A 199 6.86 -4.68 19.94
C ALA A 199 5.68 -3.83 19.47
N LEU A 200 4.52 -4.45 19.18
CA LEU A 200 3.30 -3.76 18.80
C LEU A 200 2.80 -2.81 19.90
N LYS A 201 2.73 -3.29 21.15
CA LYS A 201 2.36 -2.46 22.29
C LYS A 201 3.31 -1.27 22.46
N THR A 202 4.59 -1.47 22.24
CA THR A 202 5.61 -0.41 22.32
C THR A 202 5.35 0.68 21.28
N VAL A 203 5.25 0.31 20.01
CA VAL A 203 5.11 1.30 18.91
C VAL A 203 3.73 1.98 18.90
N ILE A 204 2.69 1.31 19.40
CA ILE A 204 1.34 1.89 19.45
C ILE A 204 1.19 2.89 20.61
N ASN A 205 1.85 2.65 21.75
CA ASN A 205 1.64 3.44 22.96
C ASN A 205 2.73 4.51 23.21
N ASN A 206 3.93 4.35 22.66
CA ASN A 206 4.98 5.36 22.80
C ASN A 206 4.77 6.45 21.75
N LYS A 207 4.18 7.58 22.18
CA LYS A 207 4.08 8.83 21.42
C LYS A 207 5.03 9.88 21.97
#